data_AF-A0A2N3PI36-F1
#
_entry.id   AF-A0A2N3PI36-F1
#
_cell.length_a   1.000
_cell.length_b   1.000
_cell.length_c   1.000
_cell.angle_alpha   90.00
_cell.angle_beta   90.00
_cell.angle_gamma   90.00
#
_symmetry.space_group_name_H-M   'P 1'
#
loop_
_entity.id
_entity.type
_entity.pdbx_description
1 polymer ?
#
loop_
_entity_poly.entity_id
_entity_poly.type
_entity_poly.pdbx_seq_one_letter_code
_entity_poly.pdbx_strand_id
1 'polypeptide(L)'
;MRVFKSVIAGLLCFGVSSFAYDFKACEKRAALSMERVGSTYGVAIDSLGTKAVLFVYSPKQEPRGYKVLKHDPFVGMYLLESKGALEPINLKIINKEILEDEMASVNPKDSVSGKIATRMQSPIDFATLNTPTFQNSLISTICDHIYGIGIGGNAFIEKAYLDRFVNSDSVYYGDIGVRVVENASGVEVSVVDPFFKKNPFKYGDVITSINGEMISNLASFRRVVFDLKKGLVVPVQIKRNGVSMEVQAQVDKLRGGMLLPDNFFSRVHIGVSDNFVITYVGRDAKDGFERLRVGDRVLRVNQHDAPRGNDAIIHLLGEYADKKQRWLISRDDFQFFIDVNDKGVGESQISLTQGLLSEDTRFSF
;
A
#
# COMPACT_ATOMS: atom_id res chain seq x y z
N MET A 1 -42.20 -20.12 71.74
CA MET A 1 -41.39 -18.91 71.96
C MET A 1 -39.95 -19.24 71.63
N ARG A 2 -39.33 -18.50 70.68
CA ARG A 2 -37.92 -18.52 70.23
C ARG A 2 -37.45 -19.74 69.43
N VAL A 3 -36.62 -19.66 68.38
CA VAL A 3 -36.20 -18.63 67.41
C VAL A 3 -35.53 -19.46 66.30
N PHE A 4 -35.89 -19.22 65.03
CA PHE A 4 -35.15 -19.71 63.86
C PHE A 4 -33.75 -19.06 63.84
N LYS A 5 -32.67 -19.85 63.76
CA LYS A 5 -31.34 -19.32 63.40
C LYS A 5 -30.98 -19.78 61.99
N SER A 6 -31.13 -18.86 61.05
CA SER A 6 -30.53 -18.93 59.72
C SER A 6 -29.02 -18.87 59.82
N VAL A 7 -28.33 -19.79 59.16
CA VAL A 7 -26.89 -19.69 58.88
C VAL A 7 -26.76 -19.07 57.49
N ILE A 8 -26.32 -17.81 57.44
CA ILE A 8 -25.94 -17.13 56.21
C ILE A 8 -24.44 -17.38 56.02
N ALA A 9 -24.10 -18.19 55.02
CA ALA A 9 -22.73 -18.32 54.54
C ALA A 9 -22.40 -17.08 53.69
N GLY A 10 -21.59 -16.17 54.25
CA GLY A 10 -21.09 -15.01 53.54
C GLY A 10 -20.06 -15.42 52.49
N LEU A 11 -20.42 -15.26 51.22
CA LEU A 11 -19.48 -15.32 50.10
C LEU A 11 -18.63 -14.04 50.14
N LEU A 12 -17.37 -14.14 50.57
CA LEU A 12 -16.39 -13.06 50.41
C LEU A 12 -16.02 -12.97 48.92
N CYS A 13 -16.66 -12.05 48.20
CA CYS A 13 -16.15 -11.56 46.93
C CYS A 13 -14.88 -10.74 47.22
N PHE A 14 -13.71 -11.37 47.12
CA PHE A 14 -12.46 -10.65 46.96
C PHE A 14 -12.55 -9.89 45.63
N GLY A 15 -12.85 -8.59 45.71
CA GLY A 15 -12.70 -7.68 44.58
C GLY A 15 -11.23 -7.65 44.19
N VAL A 16 -10.91 -8.32 43.08
CA VAL A 16 -9.62 -8.15 42.41
C VAL A 16 -9.59 -6.68 41.98
N SER A 17 -8.82 -5.88 42.70
CA SER A 17 -8.56 -4.50 42.30
C SER A 17 -7.82 -4.54 40.98
N SER A 18 -8.50 -4.21 39.89
CA SER A 18 -7.86 -3.95 38.61
C SER A 18 -6.91 -2.79 38.81
N PHE A 19 -5.61 -3.06 38.89
CA PHE A 19 -4.58 -2.02 38.82
C PHE A 19 -4.67 -1.40 37.43
N ALA A 20 -5.40 -0.30 37.32
CA ALA A 20 -5.35 0.53 36.13
C ALA A 20 -3.95 1.17 36.08
N TYR A 21 -3.18 0.89 35.03
CA TYR A 21 -1.90 1.53 34.80
C TYR A 21 -2.12 3.04 34.58
N ASP A 22 -1.39 3.89 35.32
CA ASP A 22 -1.45 5.35 35.16
C ASP A 22 -0.43 5.82 34.12
N PHE A 23 -0.89 6.15 32.92
CA PHE A 23 -0.07 6.60 31.81
C PHE A 23 0.12 8.13 31.75
N LYS A 24 -0.29 8.90 32.78
CA LYS A 24 -0.10 10.37 32.80
C LYS A 24 1.35 10.81 32.67
N ALA A 25 2.30 10.04 33.19
CA ALA A 25 3.72 10.31 32.99
C ALA A 25 4.11 10.23 31.50
N CYS A 26 3.45 9.36 30.75
CA CYS A 26 3.72 9.15 29.34
C CYS A 26 3.10 10.25 28.48
N GLU A 27 2.01 10.87 28.92
CA GLU A 27 1.45 12.08 28.28
C GLU A 27 2.47 13.24 28.33
N LYS A 28 3.17 13.41 29.46
CA LYS A 28 4.25 14.41 29.57
C LYS A 28 5.41 14.10 28.64
N ARG A 29 5.81 12.83 28.53
CA ARG A 29 6.84 12.39 27.59
C ARG A 29 6.42 12.65 26.14
N ALA A 30 5.18 12.31 25.79
CA ALA A 30 4.60 12.60 24.49
C ALA A 30 4.64 14.10 24.17
N ALA A 31 4.37 14.97 25.15
CA ALA A 31 4.43 16.43 24.94
C ALA A 31 5.84 16.97 24.58
N LEU A 32 6.92 16.27 24.96
CA LEU A 32 8.30 16.64 24.59
C LEU A 32 8.67 16.21 23.17
N SER A 33 8.01 15.16 22.67
CA SER A 33 8.31 14.53 21.38
C SER A 33 7.25 14.83 20.32
N MET A 34 6.21 15.61 20.63
CA MET A 34 5.09 15.83 19.72
C MET A 34 4.69 17.29 19.66
N GLU A 35 4.36 17.76 18.47
CA GLU A 35 3.79 19.09 18.28
C GLU A 35 2.49 19.03 17.47
N ARG A 36 1.65 20.06 17.57
CA ARG A 36 0.35 20.11 16.90
C ARG A 36 0.51 20.32 15.40
N VAL A 37 -0.07 19.41 14.61
CA VAL A 37 -0.15 19.49 13.16
C VAL A 37 -1.64 19.43 12.77
N GLY A 38 -2.23 20.60 12.50
CA GLY A 38 -3.67 20.72 12.31
C GLY A 38 -4.45 20.24 13.55
N SER A 39 -5.38 19.31 13.36
CA SER A 39 -6.19 18.71 14.44
C SER A 39 -5.51 17.52 15.15
N THR A 40 -4.38 17.06 14.64
CA THR A 40 -3.62 15.92 15.18
C THR A 40 -2.25 16.40 15.69
N TYR A 41 -1.29 15.49 15.79
CA TYR A 41 0.09 15.75 16.16
C TYR A 41 1.05 15.22 15.10
N GLY A 42 2.27 15.75 15.08
CA GLY A 42 3.43 15.10 14.49
C GLY A 42 4.34 14.57 15.57
N VAL A 43 4.94 13.41 15.33
CA VAL A 43 5.84 12.72 16.26
C VAL A 43 7.28 12.95 15.81
N ALA A 44 8.11 13.54 16.66
CA ALA A 44 9.53 13.69 16.42
C ALA A 44 10.20 12.31 16.41
N ILE A 45 10.72 11.91 15.26
CA ILE A 45 11.36 10.60 15.04
C ILE A 45 12.86 10.70 14.80
N ASP A 46 13.36 11.89 14.46
CA ASP A 46 14.80 12.14 14.28
C ASP A 46 15.13 13.61 14.52
N SER A 47 16.41 13.93 14.71
CA SER A 47 16.93 15.29 14.86
C SER A 47 17.22 15.93 13.50
N LEU A 48 17.01 17.24 13.40
CA LEU A 48 17.34 18.04 12.23
C LEU A 48 17.94 19.39 12.68
N GLY A 49 19.21 19.36 13.08
CA GLY A 49 19.87 20.53 13.68
C GLY A 49 19.21 20.91 15.01
N THR A 50 18.68 22.13 15.11
CA THR A 50 17.90 22.60 16.28
C THR A 50 16.42 22.22 16.22
N LYS A 51 15.99 21.61 15.12
CA LYS A 51 14.64 21.12 14.87
C LYS A 51 14.61 19.59 14.90
N ALA A 52 13.45 19.02 14.61
CA ALA A 52 13.24 17.59 14.48
C ALA A 52 12.60 17.24 13.13
N VAL A 53 12.77 16.00 12.71
CA VAL A 53 11.98 15.36 11.67
C VAL A 53 10.71 14.80 12.33
N LEU A 54 9.55 15.29 11.90
CA LEU A 54 8.26 14.81 12.35
C LEU A 54 7.72 13.76 11.41
N PHE A 55 7.31 12.61 11.94
CA PHE A 55 6.39 11.72 11.26
C PHE A 55 4.94 12.17 11.47
N VAL A 56 4.15 12.17 10.39
CA VAL A 56 2.71 12.41 10.43
C VAL A 56 1.99 11.44 9.49
N TYR A 57 1.03 10.69 10.02
CA TYR A 57 0.02 9.99 9.25
C TYR A 57 -1.17 10.91 9.01
N SER A 58 -1.46 11.23 7.74
CA SER A 58 -2.55 12.10 7.31
C SER A 58 -3.12 11.67 5.94
N PRO A 59 -3.91 10.58 5.89
CA PRO A 59 -4.34 9.96 4.63
C PRO A 59 -5.37 10.79 3.85
N LYS A 60 -6.00 11.79 4.48
CA LYS A 60 -7.09 12.57 3.87
C LYS A 60 -6.66 13.93 3.36
N GLN A 61 -5.57 14.48 3.88
CA GLN A 61 -5.16 15.83 3.57
C GLN A 61 -3.68 16.04 3.83
N GLU A 62 -3.04 16.85 2.99
CA GLU A 62 -1.67 17.27 3.20
C GLU A 62 -1.54 18.22 4.41
N PRO A 63 -0.59 18.00 5.32
CA PRO A 63 -0.30 18.92 6.42
C PRO A 63 0.09 20.32 5.93
N ARG A 64 -0.67 21.35 6.33
CA ARG A 64 -0.42 22.75 5.94
C ARG A 64 0.51 23.48 6.90
N GLY A 65 1.29 24.42 6.39
CA GLY A 65 2.16 25.30 7.19
C GLY A 65 3.43 24.60 7.71
N TYR A 66 3.85 23.55 7.02
CA TYR A 66 5.03 22.74 7.29
C TYR A 66 5.83 22.55 6.01
N LYS A 67 7.15 22.47 6.14
CA LYS A 67 8.00 22.03 5.04
C LYS A 67 7.96 20.51 4.98
N VAL A 68 7.41 19.98 3.89
CA VAL A 68 7.38 18.53 3.62
C VAL A 68 8.77 18.09 3.19
N LEU A 69 9.38 17.20 3.96
CA LEU A 69 10.67 16.57 3.67
C LEU A 69 10.47 15.32 2.82
N LYS A 70 9.40 14.56 3.06
CA LYS A 70 9.04 13.36 2.31
C LYS A 70 7.55 13.07 2.42
N HIS A 71 6.97 12.48 1.37
CA HIS A 71 5.57 12.09 1.35
C HIS A 71 5.41 10.72 0.65
N ASP A 72 4.69 9.81 1.31
CA ASP A 72 4.14 8.60 0.71
C ASP A 72 2.66 8.82 0.33
N PRO A 73 2.35 9.04 -0.96
CA PRO A 73 0.98 9.31 -1.41
C PRO A 73 0.08 8.08 -1.42
N PHE A 74 0.62 6.87 -1.31
CA PHE A 74 -0.19 5.64 -1.33
C PHE A 74 -0.88 5.41 0.01
N VAL A 75 -0.22 5.79 1.11
CA VAL A 75 -0.71 5.58 2.48
C VAL A 75 -0.89 6.87 3.27
N GLY A 76 -0.43 8.02 2.76
CA GLY A 76 -0.56 9.32 3.41
C GLY A 76 0.37 9.51 4.59
N MET A 77 1.60 9.02 4.48
CA MET A 77 2.66 9.25 5.47
C MET A 77 3.53 10.42 5.06
N TYR A 78 3.89 11.28 6.02
CA TYR A 78 4.68 12.48 5.79
C TYR A 78 5.85 12.54 6.75
N LEU A 79 6.98 13.00 6.25
CA LEU A 79 8.06 13.56 7.05
C LEU A 79 8.03 15.08 6.90
N LEU A 80 7.97 15.80 8.01
CA LEU A 80 7.93 17.25 8.05
C LEU A 80 9.09 17.79 8.87
N GLU A 81 9.57 19.00 8.54
CA GLU A 81 10.46 19.75 9.43
C GLU A 81 9.63 20.40 10.55
N SER A 82 9.98 20.16 11.81
CA SER A 82 9.26 20.72 12.97
C SER A 82 9.37 22.26 13.05
N LYS A 83 8.47 22.87 13.81
CA LYS A 83 8.53 24.32 14.09
C LYS A 83 9.49 24.64 15.23
N GLY A 84 9.51 23.80 16.27
CA GLY A 84 10.36 23.96 17.45
C GLY A 84 11.37 22.83 17.64
N ALA A 85 12.18 22.97 18.68
CA ALA A 85 12.99 21.87 19.20
C ALA A 85 12.06 20.85 19.89
N LEU A 86 12.25 19.57 19.56
CA LEU A 86 11.53 18.44 20.14
C LEU A 86 12.54 17.33 20.41
N GLU A 87 12.23 16.48 21.39
CA GLU A 87 13.05 15.32 21.70
C GLU A 87 12.59 14.13 20.84
N PRO A 88 13.42 13.59 19.93
CA PRO A 88 13.02 12.45 19.12
C PRO A 88 12.75 11.22 19.97
N ILE A 89 11.75 10.44 19.55
CA ILE A 89 11.47 9.14 20.14
C ILE A 89 12.50 8.10 19.72
N ASN A 90 12.69 7.07 20.55
CA ASN A 90 13.41 5.86 20.15
C ASN A 90 12.41 4.71 20.02
N LEU A 91 12.26 4.21 18.79
CA LEU A 91 11.40 3.07 18.50
C LEU A 91 12.11 1.75 18.81
N LYS A 92 11.37 0.86 19.48
CA LYS A 92 11.78 -0.51 19.80
C LYS A 92 11.01 -1.52 18.95
N ILE A 93 11.61 -2.69 18.77
CA ILE A 93 10.97 -3.83 18.11
C ILE A 93 10.08 -4.55 19.13
N ILE A 94 8.90 -4.99 18.68
CA ILE A 94 8.02 -5.83 19.48
C ILE A 94 8.51 -7.28 19.39
N ASN A 95 9.03 -7.78 20.52
CA ASN A 95 9.39 -9.19 20.72
C ASN A 95 8.21 -9.97 21.31
N LYS A 96 8.40 -11.27 21.62
CA LYS A 96 7.33 -12.12 22.13
C LYS A 96 6.90 -11.73 23.55
N GLU A 97 7.84 -11.26 24.35
CA GLU A 97 7.62 -10.88 25.74
C GLU A 97 6.64 -9.70 25.84
N ILE A 98 6.74 -8.74 24.93
CA ILE A 98 5.88 -7.54 24.90
C ILE A 98 4.44 -7.86 24.46
N LEU A 99 4.18 -9.00 23.82
CA LEU A 99 2.83 -9.31 23.31
C LEU A 99 1.80 -9.48 24.42
N GLU A 100 2.26 -9.90 25.60
CA GLU A 100 1.40 -10.12 26.76
C GLU A 100 1.28 -8.86 27.65
N ASP A 101 2.17 -7.90 27.45
CA ASP A 101 2.22 -6.66 28.22
C ASP A 101 1.04 -5.74 27.90
N GLU A 102 0.60 -5.01 28.92
CA GLU A 102 -0.32 -3.90 28.75
C GLU A 102 0.43 -2.72 28.09
N MET A 103 -0.17 -2.16 27.04
CA MET A 103 0.35 -1.01 26.32
C MET A 103 -0.66 0.14 26.36
N ALA A 104 -0.22 1.34 26.01
CA ALA A 104 -1.10 2.47 25.80
C ALA A 104 -0.86 3.15 24.45
N SER A 105 -1.96 3.61 23.86
CA SER A 105 -1.95 4.69 22.88
C SER A 105 -1.92 6.02 23.63
N VAL A 106 -0.84 6.77 23.48
CA VAL A 106 -0.58 7.98 24.27
C VAL A 106 -0.41 9.19 23.37
N ASN A 107 -1.10 10.28 23.69
CA ASN A 107 -0.85 11.60 23.12
C ASN A 107 -0.62 12.61 24.26
N PRO A 108 -0.23 13.88 23.98
CA PRO A 108 0.07 14.87 25.02
C PRO A 108 -1.07 15.23 25.99
N LYS A 109 -2.30 14.77 25.76
CA LYS A 109 -3.49 15.11 26.55
C LYS A 109 -4.25 13.92 27.10
N ASP A 110 -4.01 12.73 26.57
CA ASP A 110 -4.85 11.57 26.86
C ASP A 110 -4.11 10.26 26.55
N SER A 111 -4.56 9.19 27.19
CA SER A 111 -4.00 7.85 27.06
C SER A 111 -5.09 6.79 27.17
N VAL A 112 -4.99 5.75 26.32
CA VAL A 112 -5.90 4.60 26.34
C VAL A 112 -5.08 3.33 26.37
N SER A 113 -5.36 2.49 27.37
CA SER A 113 -4.67 1.22 27.61
C SER A 113 -5.31 0.06 26.85
N GLY A 114 -4.50 -0.88 26.40
CA GLY A 114 -4.91 -2.13 25.79
C GLY A 114 -3.74 -3.04 25.45
N LYS A 115 -4.00 -4.11 24.70
CA LYS A 115 -3.01 -5.11 24.28
C LYS A 115 -2.94 -5.23 22.78
N ILE A 116 -1.78 -5.69 22.28
CA ILE A 116 -1.61 -6.01 20.86
C ILE A 116 -2.57 -7.15 20.50
N ALA A 117 -3.46 -6.89 19.55
CA ALA A 117 -4.38 -7.88 19.00
C ALA A 117 -3.79 -8.54 17.75
N THR A 118 -3.19 -7.76 16.85
CA THR A 118 -2.53 -8.28 15.65
C THR A 118 -1.21 -7.55 15.38
N ARG A 119 -0.25 -8.29 14.83
CA ARG A 119 1.01 -7.73 14.32
C ARG A 119 0.84 -7.21 12.90
N MET A 120 1.68 -6.25 12.52
CA MET A 120 1.69 -5.70 11.16
C MET A 120 2.19 -6.77 10.17
N GLN A 121 1.41 -7.05 9.14
CA GLN A 121 1.69 -8.14 8.20
C GLN A 121 2.22 -7.66 6.84
N SER A 122 1.95 -6.40 6.49
CA SER A 122 2.47 -5.74 5.29
C SER A 122 2.53 -4.22 5.52
N PRO A 123 3.11 -3.43 4.59
CA PRO A 123 3.11 -1.96 4.67
C PRO A 123 1.73 -1.29 4.84
N ILE A 124 0.65 -1.99 4.51
CA ILE A 124 -0.73 -1.47 4.62
C ILE A 124 -1.66 -2.32 5.49
N ASP A 125 -1.21 -3.49 5.94
CA ASP A 125 -1.93 -4.37 6.86
C ASP A 125 -1.37 -4.13 8.27
N PHE A 126 -1.80 -3.01 8.86
CA PHE A 126 -1.28 -2.46 10.11
C PHE A 126 -1.46 -3.38 11.32
N ALA A 127 -0.60 -3.19 12.33
CA ALA A 127 -0.80 -3.80 13.63
C ALA A 127 -2.02 -3.19 14.32
N THR A 128 -2.65 -3.94 15.23
CA THR A 128 -3.82 -3.45 15.97
C THR A 128 -3.69 -3.68 17.46
N LEU A 129 -4.35 -2.82 18.23
CA LEU A 129 -4.67 -3.04 19.63
C LEU A 129 -6.13 -3.54 19.75
N ASN A 130 -6.44 -4.16 20.89
CA ASN A 130 -7.83 -4.49 21.26
C ASN A 130 -8.64 -3.27 21.75
N THR A 131 -8.02 -2.09 21.75
CA THR A 131 -8.57 -0.81 22.19
C THR A 131 -8.36 0.23 21.10
N PRO A 132 -9.12 1.34 21.08
CA PRO A 132 -8.87 2.40 20.11
C PRO A 132 -7.49 3.05 20.25
N THR A 133 -6.89 3.42 19.12
CA THR A 133 -5.66 4.23 19.08
C THR A 133 -6.01 5.67 18.70
N PHE A 134 -5.30 6.64 19.25
CA PHE A 134 -5.32 8.00 18.73
C PHE A 134 -4.48 8.09 17.45
N GLN A 135 -4.91 8.93 16.51
CA GLN A 135 -4.12 9.22 15.32
C GLN A 135 -2.86 10.02 15.69
N ASN A 136 -1.71 9.56 15.19
CA ASN A 136 -0.36 10.05 15.49
C ASN A 136 -0.01 9.96 16.99
N SER A 137 -0.43 8.90 17.67
CA SER A 137 -0.07 8.63 19.07
C SER A 137 1.24 7.85 19.18
N LEU A 138 1.85 7.85 20.36
CA LEU A 138 2.86 6.86 20.72
C LEU A 138 2.16 5.55 21.13
N ILE A 139 2.72 4.40 20.78
CA ILE A 139 2.31 3.10 21.30
C ILE A 139 3.41 2.62 22.26
N SER A 140 3.10 2.53 23.55
CA SER A 140 4.13 2.31 24.59
C SER A 140 3.66 1.48 25.77
N THR A 141 4.54 0.63 26.33
CA THR A 141 4.28 -0.10 27.61
C THR A 141 4.63 0.75 28.83
N ILE A 142 5.78 1.42 28.77
CA ILE A 142 6.20 2.48 29.69
C ILE A 142 6.70 3.66 28.86
N CYS A 143 6.79 4.85 29.46
CA CYS A 143 6.89 6.10 28.72
C CYS A 143 8.08 6.22 27.75
N ASP A 144 9.19 5.52 28.01
CA ASP A 144 10.38 5.52 27.15
C ASP A 144 10.50 4.28 26.25
N HIS A 145 9.53 3.38 26.30
CA HIS A 145 9.46 2.18 25.48
C HIS A 145 8.37 2.33 24.43
N ILE A 146 8.73 2.91 23.30
CA ILE A 146 7.79 3.20 22.21
C ILE A 146 8.01 2.16 21.12
N TYR A 147 6.93 1.53 20.65
CA TYR A 147 6.96 0.39 19.74
C TYR A 147 6.36 0.68 18.37
N GLY A 148 5.64 1.80 18.27
CA GLY A 148 4.99 2.21 17.04
C GLY A 148 4.27 3.53 17.19
N ILE A 149 3.63 3.93 16.09
CA ILE A 149 2.84 5.16 16.01
C ILE A 149 1.39 4.81 15.68
N GLY A 150 0.47 5.22 16.54
CA GLY A 150 -0.97 5.02 16.35
C GLY A 150 -1.49 5.81 15.15
N ILE A 151 -2.40 5.22 14.39
CA ILE A 151 -2.96 5.84 13.17
C ILE A 151 -4.47 6.06 13.24
N GLY A 152 -5.08 5.80 14.40
CA GLY A 152 -6.53 5.90 14.59
C GLY A 152 -7.24 4.55 14.45
N GLY A 153 -8.54 4.56 14.78
CA GLY A 153 -9.31 3.32 14.86
C GLY A 153 -8.77 2.49 16.02
N ASN A 154 -8.12 1.37 15.71
CA ASN A 154 -7.39 0.52 16.65
C ASN A 154 -5.97 0.20 16.14
N ALA A 155 -5.50 0.89 15.11
CA ALA A 155 -4.34 0.49 14.35
C ALA A 155 -3.09 1.32 14.67
N PHE A 156 -1.92 0.75 14.41
CA PHE A 156 -0.63 1.42 14.53
C PHE A 156 0.42 0.85 13.57
N ILE A 157 1.45 1.64 13.29
CA ILE A 157 2.59 1.29 12.44
C ILE A 157 3.74 0.83 13.34
N GLU A 158 4.27 -0.37 13.08
CA GLU A 158 5.44 -0.89 13.78
C GLU A 158 6.75 -0.31 13.24
N LYS A 159 7.79 -0.33 14.08
CA LYS A 159 9.13 0.17 13.76
C LYS A 159 9.64 -0.25 12.37
N ALA A 160 9.58 -1.54 12.03
CA ALA A 160 10.19 -2.04 10.79
C ALA A 160 9.62 -1.35 9.53
N TYR A 161 8.31 -1.08 9.52
CA TYR A 161 7.65 -0.43 8.41
C TYR A 161 7.81 1.10 8.44
N LEU A 162 7.88 1.69 9.64
CA LEU A 162 8.23 3.09 9.76
C LEU A 162 9.65 3.34 9.27
N ASP A 163 10.63 2.53 9.68
CA ASP A 163 12.04 2.62 9.27
C ASP A 163 12.16 2.47 7.74
N ARG A 164 11.37 1.58 7.11
CA ARG A 164 11.30 1.46 5.63
C ARG A 164 10.91 2.79 4.98
N PHE A 165 9.91 3.48 5.52
CA PHE A 165 9.50 4.79 5.01
C PHE A 165 10.52 5.88 5.33
N VAL A 166 11.08 5.91 6.54
CA VAL A 166 12.00 6.97 6.97
C VAL A 166 13.33 6.89 6.22
N ASN A 167 13.93 5.70 6.14
CA ASN A 167 15.30 5.51 5.67
C ASN A 167 15.43 5.29 4.16
N SER A 168 14.33 5.15 3.42
CA SER A 168 14.39 5.00 1.96
C SER A 168 14.65 6.35 1.28
N ASP A 169 15.34 6.34 0.13
CA ASP A 169 15.52 7.56 -0.68
C ASP A 169 14.24 7.98 -1.40
N SER A 170 13.38 7.01 -1.71
CA SER A 170 12.13 7.23 -2.42
C SER A 170 11.05 6.26 -1.97
N VAL A 171 9.79 6.66 -2.15
CA VAL A 171 8.64 5.81 -1.87
C VAL A 171 8.47 4.83 -3.02
N TYR A 172 8.49 3.54 -2.69
CA TYR A 172 8.44 2.46 -3.65
C TYR A 172 7.60 1.29 -3.13
N TYR A 173 6.77 0.77 -4.03
CA TYR A 173 6.02 -0.47 -3.86
C TYR A 173 6.13 -1.24 -5.17
N GLY A 174 6.49 -2.52 -5.10
CA GLY A 174 6.45 -3.41 -6.26
C GLY A 174 5.01 -3.66 -6.73
N ASP A 175 4.88 -3.96 -8.02
CA ASP A 175 3.63 -4.32 -8.69
C ASP A 175 3.94 -5.37 -9.76
N ILE A 176 3.14 -6.43 -9.80
CA ILE A 176 3.24 -7.52 -10.78
C ILE A 176 2.10 -7.48 -11.81
N GLY A 177 1.31 -6.41 -11.81
CA GLY A 177 0.28 -6.16 -12.82
C GLY A 177 -1.06 -6.83 -12.53
N VAL A 178 -1.36 -7.15 -11.27
CA VAL A 178 -2.66 -7.69 -10.87
C VAL A 178 -3.17 -7.04 -9.59
N ARG A 179 -4.49 -7.10 -9.39
CA ARG A 179 -5.13 -6.97 -8.08
C ARG A 179 -5.78 -8.29 -7.73
N VAL A 180 -5.82 -8.55 -6.43
CA VAL A 180 -6.27 -9.82 -5.89
C VAL A 180 -7.30 -9.60 -4.80
N VAL A 181 -8.15 -10.59 -4.62
CA VAL A 181 -9.09 -10.72 -3.50
C VAL A 181 -8.80 -12.01 -2.78
N GLU A 182 -9.07 -12.04 -1.47
CA GLU A 182 -9.00 -13.27 -0.69
C GLU A 182 -10.40 -13.88 -0.59
N ASN A 183 -10.50 -15.15 -0.94
CA ASN A 183 -11.74 -15.93 -0.88
C ASN A 183 -11.47 -17.36 -0.40
N ALA A 184 -12.48 -18.23 -0.40
CA ALA A 184 -12.36 -19.60 0.08
C ALA A 184 -11.33 -20.46 -0.70
N SER A 185 -11.00 -20.09 -1.94
CA SER A 185 -9.98 -20.76 -2.76
C SER A 185 -8.56 -20.22 -2.54
N GLY A 186 -8.41 -19.08 -1.86
CA GLY A 186 -7.12 -18.45 -1.56
C GLY A 186 -7.05 -17.01 -2.07
N VAL A 187 -5.86 -16.58 -2.49
CA VAL A 187 -5.62 -15.24 -3.06
C VAL A 187 -5.83 -15.30 -4.58
N GLU A 188 -6.99 -14.85 -5.03
CA GLU A 188 -7.45 -14.93 -6.41
C GLU A 188 -7.26 -13.60 -7.16
N VAL A 189 -6.78 -13.67 -8.40
CA VAL A 189 -6.67 -12.53 -9.32
C VAL A 189 -8.07 -12.05 -9.72
N SER A 190 -8.42 -10.85 -9.27
CA SER A 190 -9.68 -10.17 -9.57
C SER A 190 -9.56 -9.09 -10.64
N VAL A 191 -8.36 -8.53 -10.83
CA VAL A 191 -8.09 -7.51 -11.87
C VAL A 191 -6.72 -7.78 -12.48
N VAL A 192 -6.64 -7.65 -13.81
CA VAL A 192 -5.39 -7.72 -14.57
C VAL A 192 -5.11 -6.34 -15.14
N ASP A 193 -3.95 -5.77 -14.86
CA ASP A 193 -3.52 -4.48 -15.42
C ASP A 193 -3.40 -4.62 -16.95
N PRO A 194 -4.25 -3.93 -17.73
CA PRO A 194 -4.36 -4.12 -19.18
C PRO A 194 -3.12 -3.64 -19.94
N PHE A 195 -2.34 -2.75 -19.31
CA PHE A 195 -1.20 -2.09 -19.92
C PHE A 195 0.13 -2.61 -19.38
N PHE A 196 0.11 -3.52 -18.41
CA PHE A 196 1.31 -4.17 -17.88
C PHE A 196 1.98 -5.02 -18.95
N LYS A 197 3.31 -4.93 -19.04
CA LYS A 197 4.08 -5.60 -20.10
C LYS A 197 4.21 -7.10 -19.81
N LYS A 198 3.94 -7.93 -20.81
CA LYS A 198 3.99 -9.40 -20.75
C LYS A 198 3.28 -9.98 -19.52
N ASN A 199 2.10 -9.45 -19.21
CA ASN A 199 1.32 -9.88 -18.04
C ASN A 199 0.87 -11.35 -18.22
N PRO A 200 1.34 -12.30 -17.39
CA PRO A 200 1.06 -13.72 -17.60
C PRO A 200 -0.25 -14.19 -16.95
N PHE A 201 -0.88 -13.33 -16.15
CA PHE A 201 -2.02 -13.66 -15.31
C PHE A 201 -3.35 -13.60 -16.08
N LYS A 202 -4.35 -14.28 -15.54
CA LYS A 202 -5.73 -14.24 -15.98
C LYS A 202 -6.65 -14.09 -14.77
N TYR A 203 -7.84 -13.56 -15.01
CA TYR A 203 -8.92 -13.56 -14.02
C TYR A 203 -9.16 -14.98 -13.48
N GLY A 204 -9.33 -15.08 -12.16
CA GLY A 204 -9.57 -16.36 -11.49
C GLY A 204 -8.31 -17.20 -11.22
N ASP A 205 -7.12 -16.75 -11.63
CA ASP A 205 -5.89 -17.41 -11.20
C ASP A 205 -5.75 -17.30 -9.68
N VAL A 206 -5.48 -18.41 -8.99
CA VAL A 206 -5.19 -18.40 -7.56
C VAL A 206 -3.68 -18.44 -7.35
N ILE A 207 -3.12 -17.41 -6.73
CA ILE A 207 -1.69 -17.29 -6.46
C ILE A 207 -1.33 -18.09 -5.21
N THR A 208 -0.38 -19.01 -5.32
CA THR A 208 0.01 -19.91 -4.22
C THR A 208 1.42 -19.63 -3.71
N SER A 209 2.32 -19.15 -4.57
CA SER A 209 3.64 -18.67 -4.15
C SER A 209 4.22 -17.62 -5.11
N ILE A 210 5.08 -16.75 -4.60
CA ILE A 210 5.82 -15.77 -5.38
C ILE A 210 7.29 -15.86 -4.95
N ASN A 211 8.18 -16.10 -5.91
CA ASN A 211 9.62 -16.21 -5.67
C ASN A 211 9.98 -17.24 -4.56
N GLY A 212 9.24 -18.35 -4.52
CA GLY A 212 9.40 -19.41 -3.50
C GLY A 212 8.72 -19.12 -2.15
N GLU A 213 8.25 -17.90 -1.90
CA GLU A 213 7.49 -17.56 -0.70
C GLU A 213 6.01 -17.94 -0.85
N MET A 214 5.48 -18.71 0.09
CA MET A 214 4.09 -19.14 0.09
C MET A 214 3.13 -17.97 0.34
N ILE A 215 2.08 -17.88 -0.47
CA ILE A 215 1.01 -16.89 -0.32
C ILE A 215 -0.21 -17.59 0.28
N SER A 216 -0.46 -17.34 1.57
CA SER A 216 -1.56 -17.96 2.31
C SER A 216 -2.78 -17.06 2.49
N ASN A 217 -2.58 -15.74 2.39
CA ASN A 217 -3.62 -14.73 2.57
C ASN A 217 -3.23 -13.42 1.86
N LEU A 218 -4.15 -12.46 1.83
CA LEU A 218 -3.97 -11.18 1.16
C LEU A 218 -2.79 -10.37 1.71
N ALA A 219 -2.56 -10.40 3.02
CA ALA A 219 -1.47 -9.67 3.64
C ALA A 219 -0.09 -10.23 3.25
N SER A 220 0.03 -11.55 3.16
CA SER A 220 1.24 -12.22 2.67
C SER A 220 1.54 -11.86 1.21
N PHE A 221 0.51 -11.81 0.36
CA PHE A 221 0.63 -11.36 -1.03
C PHE A 221 1.15 -9.91 -1.09
N ARG A 222 0.50 -8.99 -0.37
CA ARG A 222 0.86 -7.58 -0.32
C ARG A 222 2.30 -7.38 0.13
N ARG A 223 2.71 -8.03 1.23
CA ARG A 223 4.09 -7.97 1.74
C ARG A 223 5.08 -8.39 0.65
N VAL A 224 4.91 -9.59 0.09
CA VAL A 224 5.87 -10.14 -0.88
C VAL A 224 5.95 -9.23 -2.11
N VAL A 225 4.82 -8.86 -2.70
CA VAL A 225 4.79 -8.04 -3.91
C VAL A 225 5.37 -6.65 -3.69
N PHE A 226 5.07 -5.99 -2.57
CA PHE A 226 5.55 -4.64 -2.29
C PHE A 226 7.06 -4.55 -2.08
N ASP A 227 7.69 -5.65 -1.67
CA ASP A 227 9.14 -5.73 -1.47
C ASP A 227 9.92 -6.13 -2.75
N LEU A 228 9.22 -6.55 -3.82
CA LEU A 228 9.86 -6.88 -5.09
C LEU A 228 10.46 -5.64 -5.76
N LYS A 229 11.71 -5.75 -6.22
CA LYS A 229 12.41 -4.66 -6.91
C LYS A 229 12.01 -4.57 -8.39
N LYS A 230 11.85 -3.35 -8.89
CA LYS A 230 11.52 -3.04 -10.28
C LYS A 230 12.56 -3.64 -11.22
N GLY A 231 12.10 -4.16 -12.35
CA GLY A 231 12.93 -4.73 -13.40
C GLY A 231 13.26 -6.22 -13.20
N LEU A 232 12.89 -6.81 -12.06
CA LEU A 232 12.98 -8.25 -11.87
C LEU A 232 11.92 -8.98 -12.69
N VAL A 233 12.22 -10.24 -13.00
CA VAL A 233 11.26 -11.24 -13.45
C VAL A 233 11.25 -12.31 -12.37
N VAL A 234 10.09 -12.57 -11.77
CA VAL A 234 9.96 -13.51 -10.65
C VAL A 234 9.06 -14.69 -11.02
N PRO A 235 9.39 -15.92 -10.59
CA PRO A 235 8.51 -17.06 -10.75
C PRO A 235 7.32 -16.92 -9.80
N VAL A 236 6.12 -17.15 -10.31
CA VAL A 236 4.87 -17.15 -9.54
C VAL A 236 4.15 -18.45 -9.79
N GLN A 237 3.88 -19.20 -8.73
CA GLN A 237 3.05 -20.40 -8.80
C GLN A 237 1.59 -20.01 -8.68
N ILE A 238 0.79 -20.51 -9.62
CA ILE A 238 -0.65 -20.26 -9.68
C ILE A 238 -1.42 -21.56 -9.86
N LYS A 239 -2.70 -21.56 -9.49
CA LYS A 239 -3.68 -22.54 -9.96
C LYS A 239 -4.62 -21.87 -10.95
N ARG A 240 -4.65 -22.41 -12.17
CA ARG A 240 -5.54 -21.95 -13.24
C ARG A 240 -6.46 -23.08 -13.62
N ASN A 241 -7.77 -22.89 -13.47
CA ASN A 241 -8.77 -23.94 -13.71
C ASN A 241 -8.46 -25.25 -12.97
N GLY A 242 -7.95 -25.15 -11.74
CA GLY A 242 -7.56 -26.29 -10.91
C GLY A 242 -6.18 -26.90 -11.20
N VAL A 243 -5.50 -26.48 -12.27
CA VAL A 243 -4.16 -26.98 -12.63
C VAL A 243 -3.09 -26.05 -12.08
N SER A 244 -2.15 -26.61 -11.32
CA SER A 244 -0.97 -25.88 -10.83
C SER A 244 0.03 -25.64 -11.97
N MET A 245 0.52 -24.41 -12.09
CA MET A 245 1.54 -24.05 -13.07
C MET A 245 2.39 -22.87 -12.58
N GLU A 246 3.58 -22.71 -13.16
CA GLU A 246 4.43 -21.55 -12.94
C GLU A 246 4.30 -20.54 -14.08
N VAL A 247 4.27 -19.26 -13.73
CA VAL A 247 4.37 -18.15 -14.67
C VAL A 247 5.50 -17.20 -14.29
N GLN A 248 6.05 -16.49 -15.27
CA GLN A 248 7.12 -15.52 -15.07
C GLN A 248 6.53 -14.11 -15.08
N ALA A 249 6.51 -13.43 -13.93
CA ALA A 249 5.92 -12.11 -13.77
C ALA A 249 7.00 -11.02 -13.76
N GLN A 250 6.84 -10.00 -14.62
CA GLN A 250 7.68 -8.81 -14.54
C GLN A 250 7.29 -7.97 -13.32
N VAL A 251 8.26 -7.31 -12.72
CA VAL A 251 8.03 -6.37 -11.61
C VAL A 251 8.23 -4.94 -12.10
N ASP A 252 7.22 -4.10 -11.89
CA ASP A 252 7.34 -2.65 -12.03
C ASP A 252 7.00 -1.96 -10.71
N LYS A 253 7.14 -0.63 -10.66
CA LYS A 253 6.60 0.17 -9.56
C LYS A 253 5.07 0.25 -9.64
N LEU A 254 4.43 0.23 -8.49
CA LEU A 254 3.02 0.58 -8.33
C LEU A 254 2.80 2.04 -8.78
N ARG A 255 1.70 2.29 -9.52
CA ARG A 255 1.36 3.61 -10.07
C ARG A 255 0.00 4.15 -9.59
N GLY A 256 -0.82 3.30 -9.00
CA GLY A 256 -2.18 3.59 -8.51
C GLY A 256 -2.61 2.53 -7.50
N GLY A 257 -3.76 2.72 -6.87
CA GLY A 257 -4.23 1.89 -5.76
C GLY A 257 -4.02 2.54 -4.38
N MET A 258 -4.59 1.89 -3.36
CA MET A 258 -4.65 2.42 -1.99
C MET A 258 -5.38 3.77 -1.95
N LEU A 259 -4.71 4.86 -1.54
CA LEU A 259 -5.29 6.21 -1.57
C LEU A 259 -5.30 6.83 -2.98
N LEU A 260 -4.58 6.25 -3.93
CA LEU A 260 -4.52 6.73 -5.31
C LEU A 260 -5.55 6.01 -6.20
N PRO A 261 -6.12 6.67 -7.21
CA PRO A 261 -6.96 6.01 -8.20
C PRO A 261 -6.23 4.83 -8.86
N ASP A 262 -6.89 3.68 -8.93
CA ASP A 262 -6.33 2.45 -9.50
C ASP A 262 -6.91 2.15 -10.88
N ASN A 263 -6.66 3.06 -11.82
CA ASN A 263 -7.26 3.00 -13.15
C ASN A 263 -6.30 2.57 -14.27
N PHE A 264 -5.04 2.31 -13.94
CA PHE A 264 -3.96 1.89 -14.83
C PHE A 264 -3.60 2.84 -15.99
N PHE A 265 -4.47 3.79 -16.37
CA PHE A 265 -4.27 4.69 -17.52
C PHE A 265 -3.04 5.61 -17.38
N SER A 266 -2.65 5.94 -16.14
CA SER A 266 -1.40 6.65 -15.86
C SER A 266 -0.16 5.90 -16.37
N ARG A 267 -0.24 4.57 -16.52
CA ARG A 267 0.83 3.74 -17.09
C ARG A 267 1.12 4.09 -18.54
N VAL A 268 0.09 4.46 -19.29
CA VAL A 268 0.14 4.79 -20.72
C VAL A 268 -0.06 6.28 -20.98
N HIS A 269 0.06 7.09 -19.93
CA HIS A 269 -0.01 8.54 -19.98
C HIS A 269 -1.32 9.10 -20.53
N ILE A 270 -2.46 8.44 -20.26
CA ILE A 270 -3.79 8.99 -20.57
C ILE A 270 -4.64 9.10 -19.31
N GLY A 271 -5.69 9.92 -19.38
CA GLY A 271 -6.76 9.98 -18.39
C GLY A 271 -8.09 9.72 -19.06
N VAL A 272 -9.01 9.07 -18.34
CA VAL A 272 -10.37 8.80 -18.81
C VAL A 272 -11.38 9.17 -17.73
N SER A 273 -12.62 9.44 -18.15
CA SER A 273 -13.79 9.53 -17.26
C SER A 273 -14.53 8.21 -17.18
N ASP A 274 -15.48 8.11 -16.23
CA ASP A 274 -16.35 6.94 -16.05
C ASP A 274 -17.23 6.62 -17.28
N ASN A 275 -17.37 7.53 -18.23
CA ASN A 275 -18.08 7.30 -19.49
C ASN A 275 -17.14 6.98 -20.67
N PHE A 276 -15.92 6.53 -20.35
CA PHE A 276 -14.84 6.22 -21.27
C PHE A 276 -14.52 7.35 -22.27
N VAL A 277 -14.57 8.60 -21.78
CA VAL A 277 -14.15 9.79 -22.52
C VAL A 277 -12.73 10.14 -22.10
N ILE A 278 -11.83 10.36 -23.07
CA ILE A 278 -10.46 10.78 -22.85
C ILE A 278 -10.45 12.19 -22.24
N THR A 279 -9.87 12.33 -21.06
CA THR A 279 -9.77 13.59 -20.32
C THR A 279 -8.36 14.16 -20.34
N TYR A 280 -7.36 13.34 -20.65
CA TYR A 280 -5.96 13.74 -20.71
C TYR A 280 -5.18 12.83 -21.67
N VAL A 281 -4.24 13.41 -22.41
CA VAL A 281 -3.24 12.70 -23.20
C VAL A 281 -1.89 13.36 -22.95
N GLY A 282 -0.97 12.60 -22.36
CA GLY A 282 0.37 13.06 -22.01
C GLY A 282 1.33 13.01 -23.20
N ARG A 283 2.39 13.82 -23.11
CA ARG A 283 3.45 13.88 -24.13
C ARG A 283 4.20 12.55 -24.32
N ASP A 284 4.23 11.73 -23.28
CA ASP A 284 4.91 10.43 -23.28
C ASP A 284 3.97 9.26 -23.63
N ALA A 285 2.72 9.53 -24.04
CA ALA A 285 1.84 8.50 -24.58
C ALA A 285 2.48 7.87 -25.83
N LYS A 286 2.35 6.56 -25.96
CA LYS A 286 2.96 5.73 -27.03
C LYS A 286 2.02 4.58 -27.38
N ASP A 287 2.48 3.67 -28.25
CA ASP A 287 1.76 2.43 -28.60
C ASP A 287 0.33 2.68 -29.12
N GLY A 288 0.15 3.81 -29.83
CA GLY A 288 -1.10 4.24 -30.42
C GLY A 288 -1.91 5.22 -29.55
N PHE A 289 -1.62 5.31 -28.24
CA PHE A 289 -2.30 6.22 -27.32
C PHE A 289 -2.02 7.69 -27.64
N GLU A 290 -0.90 8.02 -28.26
CA GLU A 290 -0.54 9.36 -28.71
C GLU A 290 -1.46 9.94 -29.79
N ARG A 291 -2.29 9.09 -30.42
CA ARG A 291 -3.27 9.49 -31.46
C ARG A 291 -4.62 9.94 -30.89
N LEU A 292 -4.85 9.68 -29.60
CA LEU A 292 -6.05 10.11 -28.89
C LEU A 292 -6.04 11.63 -28.67
N ARG A 293 -7.22 12.19 -28.51
CA ARG A 293 -7.42 13.60 -28.15
C ARG A 293 -8.36 13.71 -26.95
N VAL A 294 -8.17 14.75 -26.15
CA VAL A 294 -9.12 15.09 -25.09
C VAL A 294 -10.49 15.33 -25.73
N GLY A 295 -11.53 14.71 -25.15
CA GLY A 295 -12.89 14.71 -25.67
C GLY A 295 -13.26 13.48 -26.51
N ASP A 296 -12.28 12.67 -26.96
CA ASP A 296 -12.55 11.40 -27.64
C ASP A 296 -13.40 10.50 -26.75
N ARG A 297 -14.53 10.01 -27.27
CA ARG A 297 -15.36 9.02 -26.58
C ARG A 297 -15.08 7.64 -27.16
N VAL A 298 -14.62 6.71 -26.32
CA VAL A 298 -14.51 5.30 -26.71
C VAL A 298 -15.90 4.68 -26.66
N LEU A 299 -16.38 4.20 -27.81
CA LEU A 299 -17.67 3.55 -27.95
C LEU A 299 -17.57 2.03 -27.87
N ARG A 300 -16.46 1.46 -28.37
CA ARG A 300 -16.21 0.01 -28.38
C ARG A 300 -14.73 -0.28 -28.21
N VAL A 301 -14.41 -1.41 -27.59
CA VAL A 301 -13.07 -1.99 -27.56
C VAL A 301 -13.15 -3.36 -28.21
N ASN A 302 -12.39 -3.53 -29.29
CA ASN A 302 -12.45 -4.69 -30.17
C ASN A 302 -13.90 -4.93 -30.65
N GLN A 303 -14.53 -6.01 -30.20
CA GLN A 303 -15.90 -6.37 -30.58
C GLN A 303 -16.95 -5.99 -29.52
N HIS A 304 -16.54 -5.50 -28.35
CA HIS A 304 -17.42 -5.22 -27.22
C HIS A 304 -17.73 -3.74 -27.08
N ASP A 305 -18.96 -3.42 -26.69
CA ASP A 305 -19.34 -2.05 -26.35
C ASP A 305 -18.59 -1.58 -25.10
N ALA A 306 -18.19 -0.31 -25.10
CA ALA A 306 -17.53 0.32 -23.98
C ALA A 306 -18.52 0.41 -22.81
N PRO A 307 -18.22 -0.22 -21.66
CA PRO A 307 -19.07 -0.12 -20.49
C PRO A 307 -18.90 1.27 -19.84
N ARG A 308 -19.79 1.57 -18.89
CA ARG A 308 -19.66 2.72 -17.99
C ARG A 308 -19.07 2.27 -16.65
N GLY A 309 -18.32 3.17 -16.02
CA GLY A 309 -17.62 2.96 -14.76
C GLY A 309 -16.20 2.43 -14.98
N ASN A 310 -15.24 2.99 -14.25
CA ASN A 310 -13.82 2.62 -14.37
C ASN A 310 -13.59 1.12 -14.17
N ASP A 311 -14.23 0.50 -13.17
CA ASP A 311 -14.06 -0.92 -12.88
C ASP A 311 -14.45 -1.80 -14.07
N ALA A 312 -15.59 -1.52 -14.70
CA ALA A 312 -16.06 -2.27 -15.85
C ALA A 312 -15.18 -2.04 -17.09
N ILE A 313 -14.71 -0.79 -17.29
CA ILE A 313 -13.77 -0.46 -18.37
C ILE A 313 -12.48 -1.25 -18.17
N ILE A 314 -11.87 -1.19 -16.99
CA ILE A 314 -10.63 -1.90 -16.66
C ILE A 314 -10.82 -3.40 -16.84
N HIS A 315 -11.97 -3.95 -16.39
CA HIS A 315 -12.25 -5.36 -16.52
C HIS A 315 -12.24 -5.81 -17.99
N LEU A 316 -12.96 -5.06 -18.85
CA LEU A 316 -12.98 -5.28 -20.30
C LEU A 316 -11.57 -5.17 -20.91
N LEU A 317 -10.80 -4.14 -20.54
CA LEU A 317 -9.45 -3.96 -21.08
C LEU A 317 -8.50 -5.09 -20.63
N GLY A 318 -8.66 -5.60 -19.41
CA GLY A 318 -7.83 -6.67 -18.84
C GLY A 318 -8.00 -8.02 -19.54
N GLU A 319 -9.10 -8.26 -20.24
CA GLU A 319 -9.27 -9.44 -21.12
C GLU A 319 -8.26 -9.45 -22.30
N TYR A 320 -7.80 -8.24 -22.65
CA TYR A 320 -6.80 -7.97 -23.67
C TYR A 320 -5.51 -7.41 -23.06
N ALA A 321 -5.19 -7.81 -21.82
CA ALA A 321 -3.97 -7.39 -21.16
C ALA A 321 -2.75 -7.68 -22.03
N ASP A 322 -1.90 -6.66 -22.18
CA ASP A 322 -0.70 -6.68 -23.03
C ASP A 322 -0.93 -7.00 -24.52
N LYS A 323 -2.18 -6.96 -24.99
CA LYS A 323 -2.52 -7.19 -26.40
C LYS A 323 -2.95 -5.89 -27.06
N LYS A 324 -2.73 -5.81 -28.36
CA LYS A 324 -3.28 -4.76 -29.22
C LYS A 324 -4.80 -4.69 -29.07
N GLN A 325 -5.32 -3.48 -28.93
CA GLN A 325 -6.75 -3.20 -28.78
C GLN A 325 -7.20 -2.23 -29.87
N ARG A 326 -8.34 -2.52 -30.49
CA ARG A 326 -8.93 -1.68 -31.53
C ARG A 326 -10.12 -0.92 -30.97
N TRP A 327 -9.96 0.37 -30.72
CA TRP A 327 -10.99 1.21 -30.09
C TRP A 327 -11.80 1.93 -31.16
N LEU A 328 -13.14 1.83 -31.12
CA LEU A 328 -14.03 2.69 -31.89
C LEU A 328 -14.20 4.01 -31.14
N ILE A 329 -13.74 5.10 -31.74
CA ILE A 329 -13.77 6.44 -31.17
C ILE A 329 -14.86 7.25 -31.85
N SER A 330 -15.57 8.07 -31.08
CA SER A 330 -16.38 9.20 -31.56
C SER A 330 -15.68 10.52 -31.23
N ARG A 331 -15.46 11.36 -32.24
CA ARG A 331 -14.88 12.70 -32.14
C ARG A 331 -15.65 13.61 -33.09
N ASP A 332 -16.25 14.68 -32.56
CA ASP A 332 -17.00 15.67 -33.35
C ASP A 332 -18.03 15.01 -34.31
N ASP A 333 -18.80 14.05 -33.77
CA ASP A 333 -19.80 13.24 -34.48
C ASP A 333 -19.27 12.33 -35.61
N PHE A 334 -17.94 12.21 -35.75
CA PHE A 334 -17.30 11.26 -36.65
C PHE A 334 -16.77 10.03 -35.89
N GLN A 335 -17.03 8.83 -36.42
CA GLN A 335 -16.59 7.58 -35.83
C GLN A 335 -15.49 6.90 -36.64
N PHE A 336 -14.43 6.47 -35.95
CA PHE A 336 -13.30 5.79 -36.58
C PHE A 336 -12.56 4.90 -35.58
N PHE A 337 -11.74 3.98 -36.09
CA PHE A 337 -10.96 3.09 -35.25
C PHE A 337 -9.55 3.64 -34.99
N ILE A 338 -9.10 3.52 -33.74
CA ILE A 338 -7.70 3.68 -33.35
C ILE A 338 -7.22 2.37 -32.76
N ASP A 339 -6.06 1.91 -33.21
CA ASP A 339 -5.34 0.81 -32.57
C ASP A 339 -4.48 1.35 -31.42
N VAL A 340 -4.62 0.79 -30.22
CA VAL A 340 -3.84 1.17 -29.04
C VAL A 340 -3.27 -0.07 -28.36
N ASN A 341 -2.38 0.14 -27.39
CA ASN A 341 -1.62 -0.94 -26.76
C ASN A 341 -0.86 -1.79 -27.81
N ASP A 342 -0.50 -1.17 -28.93
CA ASP A 342 0.22 -1.79 -30.04
C ASP A 342 1.72 -1.79 -29.75
N LYS A 343 2.10 -2.62 -28.77
CA LYS A 343 3.49 -2.85 -28.38
C LYS A 343 4.14 -3.66 -29.48
N GLY A 344 4.53 -3.00 -30.57
CA GLY A 344 5.06 -3.63 -31.78
C GLY A 344 6.15 -4.67 -31.48
N VAL A 345 6.33 -5.61 -32.42
CA VAL A 345 7.27 -6.76 -32.43
C VAL A 345 8.77 -6.39 -32.18
N GLY A 346 9.08 -5.12 -31.87
CA GLY A 346 10.42 -4.53 -31.80
C GLY A 346 11.39 -5.03 -30.72
N GLU A 347 11.02 -5.99 -29.87
CA GLU A 347 12.01 -6.65 -28.99
C GLU A 347 12.76 -7.82 -29.66
N SER A 348 12.27 -8.35 -30.79
CA SER A 348 12.95 -9.46 -31.47
C SER A 348 14.12 -9.03 -32.37
N GLN A 349 14.23 -7.74 -32.72
CA GLN A 349 15.30 -7.26 -33.62
C GLN A 349 16.50 -6.62 -32.93
N ILE A 350 16.35 -6.09 -31.70
CA ILE A 350 17.49 -5.51 -30.97
C ILE A 350 18.50 -6.59 -30.55
N SER A 351 18.02 -7.81 -30.30
CA SER A 351 18.86 -9.00 -30.01
C SER A 351 19.66 -9.49 -31.23
N LEU A 352 19.21 -9.24 -32.46
CA LEU A 352 19.90 -9.72 -33.67
C LEU A 352 20.98 -8.72 -34.13
N THR A 353 20.75 -7.42 -33.96
CA THR A 353 21.75 -6.40 -34.31
C THR A 353 22.90 -6.28 -33.30
N GLN A 354 22.71 -6.68 -32.03
CA GLN A 354 23.81 -6.74 -31.05
C GLN A 354 24.66 -8.02 -31.16
N GLY A 355 24.14 -9.10 -31.76
CA GLY A 355 24.89 -10.33 -32.02
C GLY A 355 25.72 -10.33 -33.31
N LEU A 356 25.46 -9.39 -34.23
CA LEU A 356 26.13 -9.28 -35.54
C LEU A 356 27.29 -8.27 -35.56
N LEU A 357 27.51 -7.53 -34.47
CA LEU A 357 28.59 -6.53 -34.37
C LEU A 357 29.72 -6.93 -33.39
N SER A 358 29.72 -8.17 -32.89
CA SER A 358 30.77 -8.67 -31.97
C SER A 358 31.74 -9.67 -32.58
N GLU A 359 31.64 -9.98 -33.88
CA GLU A 359 32.61 -10.82 -34.59
C GLU A 359 33.39 -9.99 -35.62
N ASP A 360 34.16 -9.02 -35.16
CA ASP A 360 35.34 -8.59 -35.92
C ASP A 360 36.31 -7.85 -35.00
N THR A 361 37.22 -8.61 -34.39
CA THR A 361 38.66 -8.28 -34.20
C THR A 361 39.31 -9.31 -33.27
N ARG A 362 39.78 -10.41 -33.85
CA ARG A 362 41.01 -11.07 -33.37
C ARG A 362 42.20 -10.33 -33.97
N PHE A 363 43.23 -10.04 -33.18
CA PHE A 363 44.66 -10.34 -33.42
C PHE A 363 45.62 -9.34 -32.71
N SER A 364 46.51 -9.92 -31.89
CA SER A 364 47.93 -9.57 -31.64
C SER A 364 48.26 -8.16 -31.11
N PHE A 365 49.02 -7.93 -30.04
CA PHE A 365 50.13 -8.61 -29.35
C PHE A 365 50.05 -8.34 -27.83
#